data_AF-A0A7M7SVI4-F1
#
_entry.id   AF-A0A7M7SVI4-F1
#
_cell.length_a   1.000
_cell.length_b   1.000
_cell.length_c   1.000
_cell.angle_alpha   90.00
_cell.angle_beta   90.00
_cell.angle_gamma   90.00
#
_symmetry.space_group_name_H-M   'P 1'
#
loop_
_entity.id
_entity.type
_entity.pdbx_description
1 polymer ?
#
loop_
_entity_poly.entity_id
_entity_poly.type
_entity_poly.pdbx_seq_one_letter_code
_entity_poly.pdbx_strand_id
1 'polypeptide(L)'
;MGRKSCTMDGFCLLYLFLILLMRSGDVETNPGPDRIVSEDEFIKLSKLIEPSYYKVVGVNLEIPNAELDQISVQRMLNTSDALMTVFTRWRDKQPPGSDFRALLAEGLERSDLGFFSGKLLADSLVPPRTGENKKEIMSEAP
;
A
#
# COMPACT_ATOMS: atom_id res chain seq x y z
N MET A 1 -15.76 -51.71 -31.98
CA MET A 1 -16.22 -50.33 -31.69
C MET A 1 -16.59 -50.24 -30.22
N GLY A 2 -15.63 -49.99 -29.33
CA GLY A 2 -15.86 -49.94 -27.87
C GLY A 2 -15.61 -48.53 -27.36
N ARG A 3 -16.68 -47.79 -27.03
CA ARG A 3 -16.57 -46.45 -26.43
C ARG A 3 -16.18 -46.62 -24.96
N LYS A 4 -14.92 -46.37 -24.63
CA LYS A 4 -14.46 -46.32 -23.23
C LYS A 4 -14.85 -44.96 -22.68
N SER A 5 -15.93 -44.92 -21.91
CA SER A 5 -16.26 -43.73 -21.12
C SER A 5 -15.38 -43.77 -19.88
N CYS A 6 -14.34 -42.94 -19.86
CA CYS A 6 -13.43 -42.81 -18.72
C CYS A 6 -14.17 -42.03 -17.62
N THR A 7 -14.62 -42.74 -16.58
CA THR A 7 -15.09 -42.12 -15.33
C THR A 7 -13.85 -41.56 -14.63
N MET A 8 -13.70 -40.24 -14.57
CA MET A 8 -12.61 -39.63 -13.79
C MET A 8 -12.81 -39.97 -12.32
N ASP A 9 -11.86 -40.70 -11.73
CA ASP A 9 -11.85 -41.00 -10.30
C ASP A 9 -11.87 -39.70 -9.48
N GLY A 10 -12.53 -39.70 -8.33
CA GLY A 10 -12.71 -38.52 -7.47
C GLY A 10 -11.39 -37.83 -7.07
N PHE A 11 -10.28 -38.56 -7.10
CA PHE A 11 -8.93 -38.01 -6.94
C PHE A 11 -8.50 -37.08 -8.08
N CYS A 12 -8.88 -37.37 -9.32
CA CYS A 12 -8.64 -36.47 -10.45
C CYS A 12 -9.43 -35.17 -10.31
N LEU A 13 -10.67 -35.24 -9.83
CA LEU A 13 -11.50 -34.05 -9.57
C LEU A 13 -10.92 -33.20 -8.45
N LEU A 14 -10.42 -33.81 -7.37
CA LEU A 14 -9.75 -33.10 -6.27
C LEU A 14 -8.45 -32.44 -6.75
N TYR A 15 -7.65 -33.12 -7.56
CA TYR A 15 -6.42 -32.56 -8.13
C TYR A 15 -6.70 -31.40 -9.11
N LEU A 16 -7.74 -31.52 -9.93
CA LEU A 16 -8.22 -30.43 -10.79
C LEU A 16 -8.70 -29.24 -9.96
N PHE A 17 -9.42 -29.49 -8.87
CA PHE A 17 -9.86 -28.46 -7.93
C PHE A 17 -8.68 -27.74 -7.27
N LEU A 18 -7.64 -28.47 -6.83
CA LEU A 18 -6.41 -27.88 -6.29
C LEU A 18 -5.67 -27.03 -7.34
N ILE A 19 -5.61 -27.48 -8.60
CA ILE A 19 -5.04 -26.68 -9.70
C ILE A 19 -5.86 -25.42 -9.97
N LEU A 20 -7.20 -25.52 -9.94
CA LEU A 20 -8.10 -24.38 -10.12
C LEU A 20 -7.99 -23.38 -8.97
N LEU A 21 -7.80 -23.84 -7.73
CA LEU A 21 -7.54 -22.98 -6.57
C LEU A 21 -6.19 -22.26 -6.68
N MET A 22 -5.15 -22.95 -7.15
CA MET A 22 -3.82 -22.36 -7.38
C MET A 22 -3.81 -21.38 -8.57
N ARG A 23 -4.76 -21.51 -9.51
CA ARG A 23 -4.94 -20.59 -10.65
C ARG A 23 -5.99 -19.51 -10.42
N SER A 24 -6.75 -19.55 -9.33
CA SER A 24 -7.66 -18.48 -8.91
C SER A 24 -6.91 -17.30 -8.27
N GLY A 25 -5.62 -17.16 -8.57
CA GLY A 25 -4.84 -15.96 -8.30
C GLY A 25 -4.80 -15.07 -9.53
N ASP A 26 -5.97 -14.64 -10.01
CA ASP A 26 -6.07 -13.53 -10.99
C ASP A 26 -7.46 -12.90 -10.92
N VAL A 27 -7.82 -12.42 -9.74
CA VAL A 27 -8.55 -11.16 -9.68
C VAL A 27 -7.43 -10.14 -9.53
N GLU A 28 -7.18 -9.40 -10.60
CA GLU A 28 -6.57 -8.09 -10.54
C GLU A 28 -7.39 -7.32 -9.51
N THR A 29 -6.97 -7.41 -8.25
CA THR A 29 -7.53 -6.61 -7.19
C THR A 29 -6.91 -5.26 -7.47
N ASN A 30 -7.43 -4.55 -8.47
CA ASN A 30 -7.17 -3.14 -8.67
C ASN A 30 -7.70 -2.52 -7.37
N PRO A 31 -6.83 -2.30 -6.36
CA PRO A 31 -7.27 -1.71 -5.13
C PRO A 31 -7.81 -0.37 -5.58
N GLY A 32 -9.06 -0.04 -5.21
CA GLY A 32 -9.60 1.28 -5.56
C GLY A 32 -8.55 2.35 -5.26
N PRO A 33 -8.42 3.40 -6.08
CA PRO A 33 -7.30 4.35 -6.01
C PRO A 33 -7.03 4.88 -4.59
N ASP A 34 -8.08 4.95 -3.77
CA ASP A 34 -8.05 5.41 -2.38
C ASP A 34 -7.36 4.46 -1.39
N ARG A 35 -7.10 3.20 -1.77
CA ARG A 35 -6.52 2.16 -0.89
C ARG A 35 -5.00 2.08 -0.96
N ILE A 36 -4.39 2.73 -1.96
CA ILE A 36 -2.95 2.69 -2.20
C ILE A 36 -2.34 4.03 -1.77
N VAL A 37 -1.21 3.98 -1.09
CA VAL A 37 -0.38 5.17 -0.86
C VAL A 37 0.69 5.24 -1.94
N SER A 38 0.72 6.34 -2.68
CA SER A 38 1.69 6.55 -3.76
C SER A 38 3.10 6.80 -3.22
N GLU A 39 4.11 6.56 -4.07
CA GLU A 39 5.50 6.83 -3.70
C GLU A 39 5.75 8.32 -3.41
N ASP A 40 5.09 9.23 -4.13
CA ASP A 40 5.16 10.67 -3.89
C ASP A 40 4.67 11.05 -2.49
N GLU A 41 3.62 10.39 -2.00
CA GLU A 41 3.11 10.59 -0.65
C GLU A 41 4.08 10.09 0.41
N PHE A 42 4.72 8.93 0.20
CA PHE A 42 5.79 8.47 1.08
C PHE A 42 6.96 9.45 1.12
N ILE A 43 7.37 9.99 -0.04
CA ILE A 43 8.46 10.99 -0.11
C ILE A 43 8.07 12.25 0.65
N LYS A 44 6.81 12.66 0.56
CA LYS A 44 6.33 13.84 1.26
C LYS A 44 6.24 13.61 2.76
N LEU A 45 5.70 12.48 3.20
CA LEU A 45 5.64 12.10 4.62
C LEU A 45 7.03 12.00 5.23
N SER A 46 7.98 11.35 4.55
CA SER A 46 9.34 11.17 5.08
C SER A 46 10.08 12.49 5.29
N LYS A 47 9.74 13.53 4.51
CA LYS A 47 10.31 14.88 4.65
C LYS A 47 9.59 15.76 5.67
N LEU A 48 8.30 15.50 5.90
CA LEU A 48 7.47 16.30 6.82
C LEU A 48 7.57 15.82 8.26
N ILE A 49 7.86 14.55 8.48
CA ILE A 49 7.99 13.97 9.82
C ILE A 49 9.35 14.35 10.41
N GLU A 50 9.33 14.90 11.62
CA GLU A 50 10.57 15.28 12.31
C GLU A 50 11.39 14.05 12.75
N PRO A 51 12.73 14.18 12.82
CA PRO A 51 13.61 13.08 13.23
C PRO A 51 13.28 12.41 14.55
N SER A 52 12.75 13.17 15.52
CA SER A 52 12.33 12.69 16.84
C SER A 52 11.27 11.59 16.76
N TYR A 53 10.43 11.59 15.71
CA TYR A 53 9.35 10.62 15.55
C TYR A 53 9.78 9.31 14.88
N TYR A 54 11.00 9.22 14.34
CA TYR A 54 11.44 8.04 13.59
C TYR A 54 11.23 6.72 14.34
N LYS A 55 11.64 6.67 15.61
CA LYS A 55 11.59 5.44 16.40
C LYS A 55 10.15 5.06 16.73
N VAL A 56 9.33 6.03 17.17
CA VAL A 56 7.92 5.78 17.53
C VAL A 56 7.08 5.38 16.31
N VAL A 57 7.29 6.04 15.17
CA VAL A 57 6.63 5.66 13.90
C VAL A 57 7.01 4.26 13.48
N GLY A 58 8.30 3.94 13.48
CA GLY A 58 8.75 2.60 13.10
C GLY A 58 8.17 1.50 13.99
N VAL A 59 8.11 1.72 15.31
CA VAL A 59 7.54 0.76 16.27
C VAL A 59 6.03 0.61 16.10
N ASN A 60 5.30 1.70 15.87
CA ASN A 60 3.85 1.66 15.64
C ASN A 60 3.48 1.03 14.29
N LEU A 61 4.40 1.04 13.32
CA LEU A 61 4.32 0.28 12.08
C LEU A 61 4.89 -1.14 12.21
N GLU A 62 5.06 -1.63 13.45
CA GLU A 62 5.48 -3.00 13.75
C GLU A 62 6.84 -3.38 13.14
N ILE A 63 7.71 -2.40 12.90
CA ILE A 63 9.09 -2.64 12.51
C ILE A 63 9.92 -2.91 13.79
N PRO A 64 10.62 -4.06 13.88
CA PRO A 64 11.43 -4.38 15.04
C PRO A 64 12.48 -3.32 15.36
N ASN A 65 12.71 -3.05 16.65
CA ASN A 65 13.70 -2.06 17.09
C ASN A 65 15.09 -2.27 16.49
N ALA A 66 15.55 -3.52 16.42
CA ALA A 66 16.83 -3.89 15.82
C ALA A 66 16.90 -3.57 14.32
N GLU A 67 15.78 -3.75 13.59
CA GLU A 67 15.67 -3.39 12.17
C GLU A 67 15.74 -1.86 12.01
N LEU A 68 15.06 -1.10 12.89
CA LEU A 68 15.12 0.37 12.88
C LEU A 68 16.53 0.90 13.15
N ASP A 69 17.28 0.29 14.06
CA ASP A 69 18.65 0.70 14.36
C ASP A 69 19.58 0.42 13.17
N GLN A 70 19.42 -0.74 12.51
CA GLN A 70 20.15 -1.06 11.28
C GLN A 70 19.83 -0.09 10.15
N ILE A 71 18.56 0.22 9.91
CA ILE A 71 18.13 1.18 8.87
C ILE A 71 18.73 2.56 9.15
N SER A 72 18.70 3.02 10.40
CA SER A 72 19.22 4.34 10.79
C SER A 72 20.72 4.46 10.48
N VAL A 73 21.51 3.44 10.80
CA VAL A 73 22.95 3.39 10.48
C VAL A 73 23.19 3.29 8.97
N GLN A 74 22.46 2.43 8.26
CA GLN A 74 22.60 2.24 6.81
C GLN A 74 22.29 3.51 6.01
N ARG A 75 21.36 4.34 6.50
CA ARG A 75 20.98 5.61 5.89
C ARG A 75 21.81 6.80 6.38
N MET A 76 22.94 6.55 7.04
CA MET A 76 23.84 7.59 7.55
C MET A 76 23.12 8.62 8.44
N LEU A 77 22.16 8.19 9.25
CA LEU A 77 21.32 9.04 10.10
C LEU A 77 20.44 10.05 9.33
N ASN A 78 20.28 9.89 8.01
CA ASN A 78 19.28 10.62 7.24
C ASN A 78 17.88 10.08 7.58
N THR A 79 17.12 10.83 8.37
CA THR A 79 15.79 10.42 8.82
C THR A 79 14.80 10.25 7.69
N SER A 80 14.82 11.13 6.66
CA SER A 80 13.90 10.99 5.53
C SER A 80 14.16 9.69 4.78
N ASP A 81 15.42 9.36 4.50
CA ASP A 81 15.76 8.12 3.79
C ASP A 81 15.51 6.88 4.65
N ALA A 82 15.64 7.00 5.98
CA ALA A 82 15.31 5.95 6.93
C ALA A 82 13.79 5.71 7.01
N LEU A 83 12.98 6.77 7.11
CA LEU A 83 11.52 6.71 7.08
C LEU A 83 11.01 6.14 5.76
N MET A 84 11.63 6.51 4.63
CA MET A 84 11.31 5.92 3.33
C MET A 84 11.50 4.40 3.34
N THR A 85 12.60 3.92 3.91
CA THR A 85 12.84 2.47 4.07
C THR A 85 11.80 1.84 4.99
N VAL A 86 11.43 2.49 6.10
CA VAL A 86 10.41 2.01 7.02
C VAL A 86 9.06 1.87 6.32
N PHE A 87 8.60 2.88 5.59
CA PHE A 87 7.31 2.85 4.88
C PHE A 87 7.26 1.76 3.81
N THR A 88 8.33 1.64 3.02
CA THR A 88 8.43 0.58 2.00
C THR A 88 8.46 -0.81 2.62
N ARG A 89 9.27 -1.04 3.66
CA ARG A 89 9.32 -2.32 4.39
C ARG A 89 7.98 -2.67 5.05
N TRP A 90 7.32 -1.70 5.65
CA TRP A 90 6.01 -1.89 6.27
C TRP A 90 4.96 -2.26 5.22
N ARG A 91 4.92 -1.54 4.08
CA ARG A 91 4.00 -1.81 2.96
C ARG A 91 4.20 -3.22 2.41
N ASP A 92 5.45 -3.65 2.22
CA ASP A 92 5.78 -4.96 1.66
C ASP A 92 5.36 -6.13 2.58
N LYS A 93 5.14 -5.86 3.88
CA LYS A 93 4.63 -6.83 4.87
C LYS A 93 3.10 -6.91 4.90
N GLN A 94 2.38 -6.00 4.25
CA GLN A 94 0.92 -5.96 4.31
C GLN A 94 0.27 -7.03 3.43
N PRO A 95 -0.82 -7.67 3.87
CA PRO A 95 -1.56 -8.62 3.05
C PRO A 95 -2.12 -7.99 1.76
N PRO A 96 -2.23 -8.74 0.66
CA PRO A 96 -2.91 -8.28 -0.55
C PRO A 96 -4.35 -7.84 -0.25
N GLY A 97 -4.77 -6.72 -0.84
CA GLY A 97 -6.13 -6.19 -0.65
C GLY A 97 -6.35 -5.37 0.62
N SER A 98 -5.31 -5.19 1.46
CA SER A 98 -5.36 -4.30 2.62
C SER A 98 -5.56 -2.85 2.20
N ASP A 99 -6.24 -2.09 3.05
CA ASP A 99 -6.31 -0.63 2.91
C ASP A 99 -5.03 -0.01 3.50
N PHE A 100 -3.99 0.07 2.68
CA PHE A 100 -2.69 0.59 3.12
C PHE A 100 -2.81 2.03 3.63
N ARG A 101 -3.70 2.81 3.04
CA ARG A 101 -3.89 4.20 3.44
C ARG A 101 -4.46 4.30 4.86
N ALA A 102 -5.52 3.55 5.16
CA ALA A 102 -6.11 3.52 6.49
C ALA A 102 -5.14 2.98 7.55
N LEU A 103 -4.42 1.90 7.23
CA LEU A 103 -3.47 1.29 8.18
C LEU A 103 -2.27 2.21 8.46
N LEU A 104 -1.75 2.91 7.45
CA LEU A 104 -0.69 3.88 7.66
C LEU A 104 -1.19 5.08 8.49
N ALA A 105 -2.40 5.57 8.21
CA ALA A 105 -3.02 6.64 8.98
C ALA A 105 -3.16 6.27 10.46
N GLU A 106 -3.58 5.04 10.76
CA GLU A 106 -3.64 4.52 12.14
C GLU A 106 -2.24 4.49 12.79
N GLY A 107 -1.22 4.02 12.09
CA GLY A 107 0.16 4.00 12.59
C GLY A 107 0.70 5.41 12.88
N LEU A 108 0.36 6.39 12.05
CA LEU A 108 0.70 7.81 12.27
C LEU A 108 -0.07 8.38 13.46
N GLU A 109 -1.37 8.12 13.57
CA GLU A 109 -2.20 8.56 14.71
C GLU A 109 -1.61 8.10 16.04
N ARG A 110 -1.24 6.81 16.12
CA ARG A 110 -0.60 6.19 17.30
C ARG A 110 0.78 6.77 17.62
N SER A 111 1.36 7.53 16.70
CA SER A 111 2.69 8.15 16.83
C SER A 111 2.60 9.64 17.15
N ASP A 112 1.44 10.14 17.60
CA ASP A 112 1.14 11.56 17.79
C ASP A 112 1.24 12.40 16.49
N LEU A 113 1.13 11.74 15.33
CA LEU A 113 1.19 12.35 14.01
C LEU A 113 -0.20 12.44 13.37
N GLY A 114 -1.24 12.65 14.18
CA GLY A 114 -2.64 12.65 13.73
C GLY A 114 -2.98 13.71 12.67
N PHE A 115 -2.23 14.81 12.64
CA PHE A 115 -2.32 15.78 11.54
C PHE A 115 -1.98 15.16 10.18
N PHE A 116 -0.95 14.32 10.11
CA PHE A 116 -0.56 13.64 8.87
C PHE A 116 -1.51 12.48 8.57
N SER A 117 -2.00 11.77 9.59
CA SER A 117 -3.08 10.77 9.46
C SER A 117 -4.32 11.38 8.77
N GLY A 118 -4.84 12.49 9.28
CA GLY A 118 -6.00 13.17 8.69
C GLY A 118 -5.74 13.66 7.26
N LYS A 119 -4.55 14.19 6.96
CA LYS A 119 -4.18 14.59 5.59
C LYS A 119 -4.07 13.42 4.63
N LEU A 120 -3.56 12.29 5.10
CA LEU A 120 -3.43 11.06 4.32
C LEU A 120 -4.82 10.52 3.96
N LEU A 121 -5.74 10.45 4.93
CA LEU A 121 -7.11 10.00 4.71
C LEU A 121 -7.92 10.94 3.81
N ALA A 122 -7.65 12.25 3.86
CA ALA A 122 -8.33 13.25 3.04
C ALA A 122 -7.77 13.38 1.61
N ASP A 123 -6.83 12.51 1.20
CA ASP A 123 -6.09 12.61 -0.07
C ASP A 123 -5.46 14.00 -0.32
N SER A 124 -5.15 14.72 0.76
CA SER A 124 -4.71 16.11 0.71
C SER A 124 -3.19 16.24 0.81
N LEU A 125 -2.48 15.13 1.01
CA LEU A 125 -1.03 15.13 1.07
C LEU A 125 -0.40 15.58 -0.24
N VAL A 126 -0.89 15.13 -1.39
CA VAL A 126 -0.41 15.58 -2.70
C VAL A 126 -1.55 16.36 -3.36
N PRO A 127 -1.33 17.61 -3.82
CA PRO A 127 -2.37 18.30 -4.56
C PRO A 127 -2.76 17.47 -5.79
N PRO A 128 -4.06 17.39 -6.14
CA PRO A 128 -4.49 16.63 -7.30
C PRO A 128 -3.67 17.07 -8.50
N ARG A 129 -3.15 16.09 -9.26
CA ARG A 129 -2.40 16.38 -10.48
C ARG A 129 -3.36 17.11 -11.41
N THR A 130 -3.20 18.42 -11.55
CA THR A 130 -4.02 19.24 -12.44
C THR A 130 -3.76 18.80 -13.88
N GLY A 131 -4.54 17.83 -14.34
CA GLY A 131 -4.37 17.14 -15.60
C GLY A 131 -5.69 16.63 -16.17
N GLU A 132 -6.80 17.32 -15.88
CA GLU A 132 -8.10 17.04 -16.51
C GLU A 132 -8.60 18.28 -17.25
N ASN A 133 -8.36 18.25 -18.56
CA ASN A 133 -9.10 18.88 -19.66
C ASN A 133 -10.00 20.10 -19.32
N LYS A 134 -9.43 21.30 -19.41
CA LYS A 134 -10.17 22.47 -19.89
C LYS A 134 -10.36 22.35 -21.41
N LYS A 135 -11.22 21.45 -21.88
CA LYS A 135 -11.80 21.57 -23.22
C LYS A 135 -13.04 22.44 -23.12
N GLU A 136 -12.80 23.72 -23.38
CA GLU A 136 -13.62 24.56 -24.25
C GLU A 136 -15.10 24.13 -24.38
N ILE A 137 -15.96 24.80 -23.63
CA ILE A 137 -17.32 25.09 -24.09
C ILE A 137 -17.47 26.61 -23.95
N MET A 138 -16.96 27.30 -24.96
CA MET A 138 -17.46 28.61 -25.34
C MET A 138 -18.66 28.37 -26.27
N SER A 139 -19.67 29.23 -26.17
CA SER A 139 -21.05 29.13 -26.73
C SER A 139 -21.97 28.33 -25.80
N GLU A 140 -23.05 28.89 -25.24
CA GLU A 140 -24.00 29.82 -25.82
C GLU A 140 -24.79 30.49 -24.68
N ALA A 141 -25.00 31.80 -24.75
CA ALA A 141 -26.07 32.46 -24.02
C ALA A 141 -26.64 33.57 -24.92
N PRO A 142 -27.98 33.74 -24.93
CA PRO A 142 -28.76 34.29 -26.05
C PRO A 142 -28.62 35.80 -26.27
#